data_AF-A0A0C1IKE2-F1
#
_entry.id   AF-A0A0C1IKE2-F1
#
_cell.length_a   1.000
_cell.length_b   1.000
_cell.length_c   1.000
_cell.angle_alpha   90.00
_cell.angle_beta   90.00
_cell.angle_gamma   90.00
#
_symmetry.space_group_name_H-M   'P 1'
#
loop_
_entity.id
_entity.type
_entity.pdbx_description
1 polymer ?
#
loop_
_entity_poly.entity_id
_entity_poly.type
_entity_poly.pdbx_seq_one_letter_code
_entity_poly.pdbx_strand_id
1 'polypeptide(L)'
;MQSLWLRYELGCSLAGPTLWRGHIAIGEMDKFSSIRIARMLGFADWLGTGCNFYARIAAQMIDYRPRPDFIQETGIKPAQTDLGYGSWMRNHIDAGEALFSFRSDQGEDMRMTVGLLVTVFETYISGQGMMADMRFIQGESLPAWLAFAPAGELDIMLSEQMRQSIEINPSWQSEVLKHRRAIDGNTSQTMAEIGNINRDTNNYISNLNQKSFEDRAAAMERGSQQFSDMMLERDNWRDTDGSQLNAPMGGDNTWRLDDGSYVSTDDHNFNPLESTGQFGTQLERWN
;
A
#
# COMPACT_ATOMS: atom_id res chain seq x y z
N MET A 1 -40.94 -35.52 27.13
CA MET A 1 -40.61 -34.10 26.98
C MET A 1 -39.59 -33.97 25.86
N GLN A 2 -40.05 -33.69 24.64
CA GLN A 2 -39.21 -33.58 23.44
C GLN A 2 -38.86 -32.11 23.24
N SER A 3 -37.56 -31.79 23.25
CA SER A 3 -37.02 -30.50 22.87
C SER A 3 -36.89 -30.42 21.34
N LEU A 4 -37.67 -29.55 20.72
CA LEU A 4 -37.60 -29.22 19.30
C LEU A 4 -36.48 -28.18 19.10
N TRP A 5 -35.40 -28.55 18.41
CA TRP A 5 -34.35 -27.63 18.01
C TRP A 5 -34.62 -27.14 16.58
N LEU A 6 -35.03 -25.88 16.44
CA LEU A 6 -35.13 -25.20 15.15
C LEU A 6 -33.76 -24.58 14.82
N ARG A 7 -33.06 -25.19 13.87
CA ARG A 7 -31.79 -24.71 13.31
C ARG A 7 -32.10 -23.73 12.19
N TYR A 8 -31.89 -22.43 12.41
CA TYR A 8 -31.84 -21.43 11.34
C TYR A 8 -30.37 -21.20 10.98
N GLU A 9 -29.96 -21.66 9.80
CA GLU A 9 -28.66 -21.33 9.21
C GLU A 9 -28.73 -19.95 8.54
N LEU A 10 -28.34 -18.91 9.27
CA LEU A 10 -27.87 -17.67 8.67
C LEU A 10 -26.38 -17.83 8.37
N GLY A 11 -26.04 -17.94 7.09
CA GLY A 11 -24.66 -18.01 6.62
C GLY A 11 -23.89 -16.72 6.88
N CYS A 12 -23.26 -16.63 8.05
CA CYS A 12 -22.01 -15.90 8.29
C CYS A 12 -21.28 -16.59 9.44
N SER A 13 -20.50 -17.61 9.10
CA SER A 13 -19.60 -18.30 10.02
C SER A 13 -18.38 -17.41 10.28
N LEU A 14 -18.38 -16.69 11.40
CA LEU A 14 -17.18 -16.35 12.18
C LEU A 14 -17.60 -16.34 13.66
N ALA A 15 -17.15 -17.35 14.40
CA ALA A 15 -17.47 -17.54 15.81
C ALA A 15 -16.71 -16.53 16.69
N GLY A 16 -17.45 -15.68 17.41
CA GLY A 16 -16.94 -14.77 18.44
C GLY A 16 -17.64 -13.40 18.42
N PRO A 17 -17.57 -12.60 19.51
CA PRO A 17 -18.05 -11.21 19.50
C PRO A 17 -17.19 -10.41 18.52
N THR A 18 -17.71 -10.22 17.31
CA THR A 18 -17.00 -9.60 16.19
C THR A 18 -16.99 -8.08 16.34
N LEU A 19 -15.78 -7.54 16.48
CA LEU A 19 -15.46 -6.13 16.38
C LEU A 19 -15.63 -5.70 14.91
N TRP A 20 -16.52 -4.74 14.63
CA TRP A 20 -16.71 -4.22 13.27
C TRP A 20 -15.56 -3.25 12.93
N ARG A 21 -14.69 -3.65 12.01
CA ARG A 21 -13.56 -2.83 11.54
C ARG A 21 -13.83 -2.36 10.10
N GLY A 22 -14.40 -1.18 9.95
CA GLY A 22 -14.52 -0.51 8.65
C GLY A 22 -13.26 0.28 8.35
N HIS A 23 -12.54 -0.06 7.28
CA HIS A 23 -11.45 0.78 6.76
C HIS A 23 -12.01 1.63 5.63
N ILE A 24 -12.08 2.95 5.81
CA ILE A 24 -12.32 3.89 4.72
C ILE A 24 -10.96 4.48 4.36
N ALA A 25 -10.31 3.92 3.34
CA ALA A 25 -9.11 4.50 2.76
C ALA A 25 -9.54 5.59 1.75
N ILE A 26 -9.25 6.85 2.05
CA ILE A 26 -9.48 7.97 1.13
C ILE A 26 -8.15 8.27 0.44
N GLY A 27 -7.96 7.73 -0.76
CA GLY A 27 -6.86 8.08 -1.65
C GLY A 27 -7.25 9.23 -2.58
N GLU A 28 -6.39 10.24 -2.66
CA GLU A 28 -6.32 11.32 -3.65
C GLU A 28 -7.64 12.06 -3.97
N MET A 29 -7.83 13.20 -3.28
CA MET A 29 -8.92 14.14 -3.53
C MET A 29 -8.57 15.07 -4.70
N ASP A 30 -9.14 14.78 -5.87
CA ASP A 30 -9.44 15.82 -6.85
C ASP A 30 -10.85 15.55 -7.41
N LYS A 31 -11.80 16.43 -7.05
CA LYS A 31 -13.17 16.53 -7.61
C LYS A 31 -14.30 15.64 -7.03
N PHE A 32 -14.31 15.35 -5.73
CA PHE A 32 -15.57 15.07 -5.01
C PHE A 32 -15.81 16.11 -3.92
N SER A 33 -17.02 16.65 -3.89
CA SER A 33 -17.45 17.84 -3.16
C SER A 33 -17.11 17.82 -1.67
N SER A 34 -16.30 18.79 -1.27
CA SER A 34 -15.73 19.06 0.05
C SER A 34 -16.71 19.52 1.14
N ILE A 35 -18.03 19.29 1.00
CA ILE A 35 -19.04 19.87 1.91
C ILE A 35 -19.70 18.85 2.86
N ARG A 36 -19.52 17.52 2.71
CA ARG A 36 -20.15 16.54 3.63
C ARG A 36 -19.21 15.68 4.48
N ILE A 37 -17.93 15.56 4.14
CA ILE A 37 -17.00 14.68 4.89
C ILE A 37 -16.37 15.40 6.10
N ALA A 38 -16.30 16.74 6.07
CA ALA A 38 -15.65 17.55 7.12
C ALA A 38 -16.42 17.61 8.46
N ARG A 39 -17.51 16.84 8.63
CA ARG A 39 -18.34 16.85 9.84
C ARG A 39 -18.76 15.46 10.32
N MET A 40 -18.04 14.38 10.01
CA MET A 40 -18.21 13.13 10.78
C MET A 40 -17.57 13.26 12.16
N LEU A 41 -18.14 14.11 13.02
CA LEU A 41 -17.63 14.35 14.37
C LEU A 41 -18.47 13.63 15.44
N GLY A 42 -19.53 12.93 15.04
CA GLY A 42 -20.41 12.24 15.98
C GLY A 42 -21.10 11.00 15.41
N PHE A 43 -21.67 10.24 16.33
CA PHE A 43 -22.35 8.97 16.12
C PHE A 43 -23.49 9.04 15.09
N ALA A 44 -24.28 10.12 15.12
CA ALA A 44 -25.41 10.32 14.21
C ALA A 44 -24.95 10.40 12.74
N ASP A 45 -23.82 11.07 12.48
CA ASP A 45 -23.24 11.19 11.13
C ASP A 45 -22.68 9.85 10.63
N TRP A 46 -22.10 9.06 11.54
CA TRP A 46 -21.58 7.72 11.26
C TRP A 46 -22.70 6.76 10.85
N LEU A 47 -23.81 6.73 11.58
CA LEU A 47 -24.99 5.94 11.21
C LEU A 47 -25.60 6.40 9.88
N GLY A 48 -25.72 7.71 9.68
CA GLY A 48 -26.27 8.28 8.44
C GLY A 48 -25.49 7.88 7.17
N THR A 49 -24.19 7.66 7.29
CA THR A 49 -23.33 7.32 6.13
C THR A 49 -23.09 5.81 5.99
N GLY A 50 -22.95 5.09 7.11
CA GLY A 50 -22.68 3.64 7.12
C GLY A 50 -23.90 2.76 6.86
N CYS A 51 -25.10 3.18 7.30
CA CYS A 51 -26.31 2.33 7.23
C CYS A 51 -26.91 2.19 5.82
N ASN A 52 -26.44 2.95 4.82
CA ASN A 52 -26.87 2.75 3.42
C ASN A 52 -26.45 1.39 2.83
N PHE A 53 -25.58 0.62 3.53
CA PHE A 53 -25.12 -0.70 3.05
C PHE A 53 -26.10 -1.86 3.33
N TYR A 54 -27.15 -1.65 4.14
CA TYR A 54 -28.20 -2.64 4.41
C TYR A 54 -29.53 -2.27 3.74
N ALA A 55 -29.51 -2.10 2.41
CA ALA A 55 -30.69 -1.82 1.58
C ALA A 55 -31.77 -2.93 1.53
N ARG A 56 -31.70 -3.96 2.40
CA ARG A 56 -32.72 -5.03 2.47
C ARG A 56 -33.70 -4.89 3.63
N ILE A 57 -33.32 -4.20 4.70
CA ILE A 57 -34.22 -3.88 5.80
C ILE A 57 -34.37 -2.36 5.73
N ALA A 58 -35.54 -1.88 5.30
CA ALA A 58 -35.86 -0.46 5.24
C ALA A 58 -36.01 0.10 6.68
N ALA A 59 -34.91 0.08 7.43
CA ALA A 59 -34.86 0.55 8.80
C ALA A 59 -34.78 2.07 8.81
N GLN A 60 -35.75 2.71 9.45
CA GLN A 60 -35.80 4.14 9.66
C GLN A 60 -35.43 4.46 11.11
N MET A 61 -34.44 5.32 11.32
CA MET A 61 -34.16 5.87 12.64
C MET A 61 -35.31 6.80 13.04
N ILE A 62 -35.91 6.55 14.20
CA ILE A 62 -37.03 7.31 14.75
C ILE A 62 -36.56 8.27 15.84
N ASP A 63 -35.62 7.81 16.67
CA ASP A 63 -35.14 8.56 17.83
C ASP A 63 -33.65 8.31 18.05
N TYR A 64 -33.00 9.27 18.69
CA TYR A 64 -31.59 9.22 19.05
C TYR A 64 -31.36 9.87 20.41
N ARG A 65 -30.64 9.15 21.28
CA ARG A 65 -30.24 9.63 22.60
C ARG A 65 -28.72 9.52 22.77
N PRO A 66 -28.01 10.60 23.13
CA PRO A 66 -26.60 10.51 23.51
C PRO A 66 -26.45 9.69 24.81
N ARG A 67 -25.41 8.86 24.87
CA ARG A 67 -25.13 7.94 25.99
C ARG A 67 -23.71 8.14 26.54
N PRO A 68 -23.42 9.26 27.21
CA PRO A 68 -22.10 9.51 27.79
C PRO A 68 -21.73 8.49 28.89
N ASP A 69 -22.72 7.81 29.46
CA ASP A 69 -22.55 6.70 30.40
C ASP A 69 -21.82 5.51 29.76
N PHE A 70 -22.07 5.19 28.48
CA PHE A 70 -21.32 4.15 27.76
C PHE A 70 -19.83 4.48 27.68
N ILE A 71 -19.49 5.74 27.46
CA ILE A 71 -18.09 6.19 27.42
C ILE A 71 -17.44 5.97 28.80
N GLN A 72 -18.14 6.33 29.88
CA GLN A 72 -17.65 6.17 31.24
C GLN A 72 -17.43 4.69 31.61
N GLU A 73 -18.37 3.81 31.25
CA GLU A 73 -18.29 2.38 31.52
C GLU A 73 -17.08 1.71 30.84
N THR A 74 -16.73 2.15 29.63
CA THR A 74 -15.55 1.60 28.94
C THR A 74 -14.22 2.09 29.50
N GLY A 75 -14.20 3.22 30.21
CA GLY A 75 -12.98 3.87 30.69
C GLY A 75 -12.07 4.41 29.57
N ILE A 76 -12.49 4.34 28.30
CA ILE A 76 -11.73 4.88 27.17
C ILE A 76 -11.85 6.40 27.21
N LYS A 77 -10.70 7.09 27.23
CA LYS A 77 -10.65 8.56 27.25
C LYS A 77 -10.24 9.09 25.88
N PRO A 78 -10.81 10.23 25.45
CA PRO A 78 -10.23 11.00 24.36
C PRO A 78 -8.79 11.35 24.72
N ALA A 79 -7.90 11.16 23.76
CA ALA A 79 -6.47 11.32 23.86
C ALA A 79 -5.96 11.92 22.56
N GLN A 80 -4.93 12.74 22.70
CA GLN A 80 -4.13 13.20 21.57
C GLN A 80 -2.70 12.82 21.87
N THR A 81 -2.12 11.99 21.00
CA THR A 81 -0.74 11.56 21.07
C THR A 81 0.04 12.32 20.00
N ASP A 82 1.05 13.08 20.42
CA ASP A 82 2.02 13.67 19.50
C ASP A 82 2.92 12.56 18.96
N LEU A 83 3.03 12.46 17.63
CA LEU A 83 3.89 11.50 16.95
C LEU A 83 5.26 12.10 16.60
N GLY A 84 5.48 13.37 16.93
CA GLY A 84 6.67 14.15 16.60
C GLY A 84 6.57 14.83 15.23
N TYR A 85 7.47 15.78 14.98
CA TYR A 85 7.58 16.52 13.72
C TYR A 85 6.31 17.26 13.26
N GLY A 86 5.36 17.53 14.17
CA GLY A 86 4.07 18.14 13.84
C GLY A 86 2.99 17.12 13.43
N SER A 87 3.32 15.82 13.44
CA SER A 87 2.36 14.74 13.28
C SER A 87 1.64 14.44 14.59
N TRP A 88 0.37 14.08 14.53
CA TRP A 88 -0.42 13.77 15.72
C TRP A 88 -1.47 12.70 15.43
N MET A 89 -1.84 11.99 16.47
CA MET A 89 -2.97 11.07 16.47
C MET A 89 -3.97 11.54 17.53
N ARG A 90 -5.24 11.61 17.18
CA ARG A 90 -6.34 11.98 18.08
C ARG A 90 -7.41 10.91 18.00
N ASN A 91 -7.97 10.50 19.13
CA ASN A 91 -9.20 9.71 19.13
C ASN A 91 -10.38 10.54 19.67
N HIS A 92 -11.47 10.52 18.91
CA HIS A 92 -12.77 11.01 19.31
C HIS A 92 -13.62 9.82 19.72
N ILE A 93 -14.32 9.94 20.84
CA ILE A 93 -15.19 8.88 21.32
C ILE A 93 -16.57 9.50 21.46
N ASP A 94 -17.55 8.88 20.83
CA ASP A 94 -18.94 9.24 20.96
C ASP A 94 -19.74 7.97 21.21
N ALA A 95 -20.83 8.10 21.97
CA ALA A 95 -21.69 6.97 22.25
C ALA A 95 -23.13 7.43 22.29
N GLY A 96 -23.99 6.55 21.80
CA GLY A 96 -25.39 6.85 21.72
C GLY A 96 -26.24 5.63 21.47
N GLU A 97 -27.52 5.87 21.57
CA GLU A 97 -28.56 4.87 21.39
C GLU A 97 -29.50 5.39 20.32
N ALA A 98 -29.68 4.61 19.26
CA ALA A 98 -30.60 4.91 18.18
C ALA A 98 -31.75 3.91 18.20
N LEU A 99 -32.98 4.42 18.08
CA LEU A 99 -34.19 3.63 17.94
C LEU A 99 -34.57 3.55 16.46
N PHE A 100 -34.76 2.33 15.97
CA PHE A 100 -35.12 2.05 14.59
C PHE A 100 -36.52 1.44 14.49
N SER A 101 -37.23 1.83 13.43
CA SER A 101 -38.43 1.17 12.89
C SER A 101 -38.02 0.34 11.70
N PHE A 102 -38.46 -0.91 11.60
CA PHE A 102 -38.37 -1.66 10.36
C PHE A 102 -39.52 -2.65 10.25
N ARG A 103 -39.70 -3.27 9.09
CA ARG A 103 -40.67 -4.34 8.88
C ARG A 103 -39.95 -5.67 8.82
N SER A 104 -40.43 -6.67 9.55
CA SER A 104 -39.91 -8.03 9.50
C SER A 104 -40.23 -8.69 8.14
N ASP A 105 -39.57 -9.81 7.83
CA ASP A 105 -39.88 -10.59 6.62
C ASP A 105 -41.33 -11.13 6.63
N GLN A 106 -41.96 -11.21 7.82
CA GLN A 106 -43.36 -11.62 8.00
C GLN A 106 -44.35 -10.45 7.86
N GLY A 107 -43.86 -9.23 7.61
CA GLY A 107 -44.69 -8.04 7.45
C GLY A 107 -45.04 -7.31 8.74
N GLU A 108 -44.53 -7.77 9.90
CA GLU A 108 -44.78 -7.14 11.19
C GLU A 108 -43.90 -5.90 11.38
N ASP A 109 -44.48 -4.84 11.95
CA ASP A 109 -43.72 -3.64 12.28
C ASP A 109 -42.90 -3.90 13.56
N MET A 110 -41.58 -3.71 13.47
CA MET A 110 -40.61 -3.97 14.51
C MET A 110 -40.01 -2.66 15.04
N ARG A 111 -39.57 -2.70 16.30
CA ARG A 111 -38.76 -1.68 16.95
C ARG A 111 -37.45 -2.31 17.40
N MET A 112 -36.34 -1.61 17.18
CA MET A 112 -35.02 -2.02 17.65
C MET A 112 -34.30 -0.84 18.27
N THR A 113 -33.80 -1.01 19.49
CA THR A 113 -32.81 -0.10 20.06
C THR A 113 -31.42 -0.65 19.82
N VAL A 114 -30.52 0.23 19.39
CA VAL A 114 -29.11 -0.07 19.17
C VAL A 114 -28.27 0.91 19.96
N GLY A 115 -27.66 0.40 21.03
CA GLY A 115 -26.66 1.10 21.82
C GLY A 115 -25.26 0.82 21.28
N LEU A 116 -24.52 1.87 20.95
CA LEU A 116 -23.20 1.76 20.34
C LEU A 116 -22.25 2.79 20.92
N LEU A 117 -20.99 2.40 21.02
CA LEU A 117 -19.87 3.31 21.21
C LEU A 117 -19.06 3.33 19.91
N VAL A 118 -18.75 4.53 19.42
CA VAL A 118 -17.94 4.76 18.23
C VAL A 118 -16.67 5.48 18.64
N THR A 119 -15.54 4.90 18.26
CA THR A 119 -14.23 5.53 18.38
C THR A 119 -13.76 5.91 16.99
N VAL A 120 -13.51 7.20 16.77
CA VAL A 120 -12.93 7.74 15.54
C VAL A 120 -11.49 8.11 15.81
N PHE A 121 -10.56 7.38 15.19
CA PHE A 121 -9.14 7.69 15.17
C PHE A 121 -8.84 8.61 14.00
N GLU A 122 -8.19 9.72 14.30
CA GLU A 122 -7.71 10.68 13.35
C GLU A 122 -6.19 10.74 13.46
N THR A 123 -5.49 10.39 12.39
CA THR A 123 -4.03 10.46 12.33
C THR A 123 -3.63 11.47 11.27
N TYR A 124 -2.93 12.52 11.69
CA TYR A 124 -2.29 13.48 10.80
C TYR A 124 -0.78 13.20 10.77
N ILE A 125 -0.26 13.00 9.58
CA ILE A 125 1.17 12.85 9.32
C ILE A 125 1.60 14.07 8.51
N SER A 126 2.38 14.94 9.15
CA SER A 126 3.00 16.08 8.49
C SER A 126 3.94 15.59 7.39
N GLY A 127 3.80 16.11 6.18
CA GLY A 127 4.71 15.85 5.10
C GLY A 127 6.11 16.37 5.42
N GLN A 128 7.12 15.48 5.38
CA GLN A 128 8.52 15.91 5.42
C GLN A 128 9.12 15.91 4.02
N GLY A 129 9.74 17.03 3.64
CA GLY A 129 10.41 17.20 2.36
C GLY A 129 9.41 17.35 1.20
N MET A 130 9.48 16.43 0.23
CA MET A 130 8.65 16.42 -0.98
C MET A 130 7.29 15.71 -0.80
N MET A 131 7.05 15.07 0.34
CA MET A 131 5.80 14.37 0.63
C MET A 131 4.73 15.36 1.10
N ALA A 132 3.51 15.24 0.58
CA ALA A 132 2.37 16.02 1.05
C ALA A 132 1.89 15.55 2.43
N ASP A 133 1.22 16.45 3.14
CA ASP A 133 0.52 16.11 4.39
C ASP A 133 -0.53 15.02 4.16
N MET A 134 -0.60 14.07 5.08
CA MET A 134 -1.59 12.99 5.03
C MET A 134 -2.49 13.04 6.27
N ARG A 135 -3.79 12.77 6.05
CA ARG A 135 -4.78 12.68 7.12
C ARG A 135 -5.58 11.40 6.94
N PHE A 136 -5.51 10.52 7.92
CA PHE A 136 -6.24 9.26 7.98
C PHE A 136 -7.36 9.38 9.01
N ILE A 137 -8.56 8.93 8.65
CA ILE A 137 -9.68 8.83 9.57
C ILE A 137 -10.15 7.38 9.56
N GLN A 138 -10.11 6.72 10.71
CA GLN A 138 -10.60 5.37 10.92
C GLN A 138 -11.67 5.39 12.00
N GLY A 139 -12.77 4.68 11.78
CA GLY A 139 -13.81 4.47 12.78
C GLY A 139 -13.89 3.01 13.18
N GLU A 140 -14.02 2.73 14.46
CA GLU A 140 -14.48 1.44 14.96
C GLU A 140 -15.73 1.65 15.80
N SER A 141 -16.66 0.71 15.71
CA SER A 141 -17.83 0.66 16.57
C SER A 141 -17.77 -0.59 17.44
N LEU A 142 -18.07 -0.39 18.72
CA LEU A 142 -18.27 -1.47 19.67
C LEU A 142 -19.78 -1.58 19.90
N PRO A 143 -20.43 -2.70 19.52
CA PRO A 143 -21.82 -2.93 19.90
C PRO A 143 -21.90 -2.96 21.41
N ALA A 144 -22.56 -1.97 21.99
CA ALA A 144 -22.81 -1.96 23.42
C ALA A 144 -24.00 -2.86 23.73
N TRP A 145 -25.06 -2.79 22.91
CA TRP A 145 -26.29 -3.53 23.14
C TRP A 145 -27.24 -3.47 21.93
N LEU A 146 -28.04 -4.51 21.73
CA LEU A 146 -29.12 -4.53 20.76
C LEU A 146 -30.32 -5.27 21.35
N ALA A 147 -31.50 -4.65 21.29
CA ALA A 147 -32.77 -5.28 21.65
C ALA A 147 -33.83 -4.92 20.61
N PHE A 148 -34.66 -5.89 20.22
CA PHE A 148 -35.74 -5.69 19.26
C PHE A 148 -36.99 -6.46 19.67
N ALA A 149 -38.16 -5.90 19.34
CA ALA A 149 -39.46 -6.50 19.59
C ALA A 149 -40.49 -5.93 18.59
N PRO A 150 -41.68 -6.54 18.45
CA PRO A 150 -42.79 -5.93 17.73
C PRO A 150 -43.09 -4.51 18.24
N ALA A 151 -43.63 -3.66 17.36
CA ALA A 151 -43.96 -2.29 17.71
C ALA A 151 -44.94 -2.24 18.89
N GLY A 152 -44.55 -1.57 19.97
CA GLY A 152 -45.32 -1.47 21.21
C GLY A 152 -44.90 -2.45 22.31
N GLU A 153 -44.10 -3.48 21.97
CA GLU A 153 -43.61 -4.47 22.94
C GLU A 153 -42.15 -4.22 23.40
N LEU A 154 -41.42 -3.34 22.71
CA LEU A 154 -40.04 -3.00 23.09
C LEU A 154 -40.01 -2.16 24.37
N ASP A 155 -39.70 -2.80 25.49
CA ASP A 155 -39.42 -2.12 26.75
C ASP A 155 -37.93 -1.73 26.83
N ILE A 156 -37.65 -0.45 26.54
CA ILE A 156 -36.30 0.11 26.58
C ILE A 156 -35.71 0.02 28.00
N MET A 157 -36.51 0.23 29.04
CA MET A 157 -36.04 0.18 30.43
C MET A 157 -35.62 -1.23 30.83
N LEU A 158 -36.42 -2.23 30.47
CA LEU A 158 -36.06 -3.64 30.66
C LEU A 158 -34.77 -3.99 29.89
N SER A 159 -34.66 -3.51 28.64
CA SER A 159 -33.47 -3.76 27.83
C SER A 159 -32.20 -3.16 28.45
N GLU A 160 -32.30 -1.98 29.06
CA GLU A 160 -31.19 -1.35 29.77
C GLU A 160 -30.84 -2.08 31.07
N GLN A 161 -31.84 -2.57 31.82
CA GLN A 161 -31.58 -3.41 32.99
C GLN A 161 -30.86 -4.71 32.61
N MET A 162 -31.27 -5.34 31.50
CA MET A 162 -30.59 -6.51 30.96
C MET A 162 -29.15 -6.17 30.59
N ARG A 163 -28.92 -5.06 29.88
CA ARG A 163 -27.57 -4.58 29.54
C ARG A 163 -26.70 -4.39 30.77
N GLN A 164 -27.21 -3.70 31.79
CA GLN A 164 -26.47 -3.43 33.04
C GLN A 164 -26.19 -4.69 33.86
N SER A 165 -27.01 -5.74 33.70
CA SER A 165 -26.78 -7.03 34.36
C SER A 165 -25.65 -7.86 33.74
N ILE A 166 -25.13 -7.44 32.57
CA ILE A 166 -24.02 -8.13 31.91
C ILE A 166 -22.71 -7.76 32.60
N GLU A 167 -22.22 -8.67 33.42
CA GLU A 167 -20.87 -8.59 33.96
C GLU A 167 -19.88 -9.29 33.02
N ILE A 168 -18.85 -8.57 32.58
CA ILE A 168 -17.75 -9.19 31.83
C ILE A 168 -16.94 -10.04 32.81
N ASN A 169 -16.79 -11.33 32.50
CA ASN A 169 -15.94 -12.21 33.29
C ASN A 169 -14.48 -11.72 33.25
N PRO A 170 -13.88 -11.32 34.39
CA PRO A 170 -12.54 -10.74 34.41
C PRO A 170 -11.44 -11.72 33.96
N SER A 171 -11.62 -13.03 34.16
CA SER A 171 -10.63 -14.02 33.71
C SER A 171 -10.60 -14.10 32.18
N TRP A 172 -11.77 -14.12 31.54
CA TRP A 172 -11.87 -14.07 30.08
C TRP A 172 -11.31 -12.76 29.52
N GLN A 173 -11.62 -11.62 30.14
CA GLN A 173 -11.07 -10.32 29.73
C GLN A 173 -9.54 -10.32 29.79
N SER A 174 -8.95 -10.92 30.83
CA SER A 174 -7.50 -11.04 30.97
C SER A 174 -6.87 -11.87 29.85
N GLU A 175 -7.51 -12.97 29.44
CA GLU A 175 -7.04 -13.81 28.34
C GLU A 175 -7.16 -13.09 26.98
N VAL A 176 -8.26 -12.36 26.76
CA VAL A 176 -8.42 -11.51 25.56
C VAL A 176 -7.33 -10.43 25.51
N LEU A 177 -7.04 -9.76 26.62
CA LEU A 177 -5.98 -8.75 26.69
C LEU A 177 -4.59 -9.36 26.45
N LYS A 178 -4.33 -10.55 27.00
CA LYS A 178 -3.08 -11.30 26.76
C LYS A 178 -2.94 -11.67 25.29
N HIS A 179 -4.01 -12.15 24.66
CA HIS A 179 -4.03 -12.46 23.23
C HIS A 179 -3.81 -11.23 22.37
N ARG A 180 -4.48 -10.09 22.67
CA ARG A 180 -4.25 -8.82 21.97
C ARG A 180 -2.80 -8.36 22.05
N ARG A 181 -2.17 -8.41 23.23
CA ARG A 181 -0.74 -8.07 23.39
C ARG A 181 0.17 -8.94 22.51
N ALA A 182 -0.17 -10.22 22.33
CA ALA A 182 0.58 -11.10 21.44
C ALA A 182 0.43 -10.70 19.96
N ILE A 183 -0.80 -10.35 19.53
CA ILE A 183 -1.06 -9.84 18.18
C ILE A 183 -0.33 -8.51 17.94
N ASP A 184 -0.37 -7.59 18.91
CA ASP A 184 0.29 -6.28 18.79
C ASP A 184 1.81 -6.43 18.72
N GLY A 185 2.37 -7.38 19.49
CA GLY A 185 3.78 -7.77 19.42
C GLY A 185 4.18 -8.29 18.03
N ASN A 186 3.40 -9.23 17.48
CA ASN A 186 3.63 -9.76 16.13
C ASN A 186 3.49 -8.67 15.06
N THR A 187 2.46 -7.82 15.16
CA THR A 187 2.23 -6.72 14.23
C THR A 187 3.42 -5.74 14.21
N SER A 188 3.97 -5.43 15.38
CA SER A 188 5.14 -4.56 15.50
C SER A 188 6.40 -5.16 14.86
N GLN A 189 6.60 -6.48 15.03
CA GLN A 189 7.70 -7.21 14.38
C GLN A 189 7.55 -7.21 12.86
N THR A 190 6.35 -7.53 12.34
CA THR A 190 6.07 -7.50 10.91
C THR A 190 6.27 -6.11 10.31
N MET A 191 5.87 -5.05 11.00
CA MET A 191 6.12 -3.67 10.54
C MET A 191 7.62 -3.34 10.47
N ALA A 192 8.43 -3.83 11.43
CA ALA A 192 9.87 -3.68 11.38
C ALA A 192 10.50 -4.44 10.21
N GLU A 193 10.03 -5.66 9.93
CA GLU A 193 10.43 -6.47 8.77
C GLU A 193 10.09 -5.78 7.45
N ILE A 194 8.85 -5.29 7.29
CA ILE A 194 8.44 -4.49 6.12
C ILE A 194 9.33 -3.26 5.96
N GLY A 195 9.67 -2.58 7.07
CA GLY A 195 10.61 -1.45 7.05
C GLY A 195 11.99 -1.82 6.51
N ASN A 196 12.52 -2.99 6.87
CA ASN A 196 13.79 -3.49 6.35
C ASN A 196 13.69 -3.85 4.85
N ILE A 197 12.61 -4.54 4.44
CA ILE A 197 12.36 -4.87 3.03
C ILE A 197 12.31 -3.61 2.16
N ASN A 198 11.62 -2.56 2.63
CA ASN A 198 11.54 -1.29 1.92
C ASN A 198 12.93 -0.62 1.81
N ARG A 199 13.74 -0.66 2.86
CA ARG A 199 15.12 -0.14 2.83
C ARG A 199 15.98 -0.90 1.83
N ASP A 200 15.93 -2.23 1.85
CA ASP A 200 16.69 -3.08 0.95
C ASP A 200 16.26 -2.90 -0.51
N THR A 201 14.96 -2.75 -0.74
CA THR A 201 14.39 -2.46 -2.07
C THR A 201 14.87 -1.10 -2.58
N ASN A 202 14.85 -0.05 -1.75
CA ASN A 202 15.36 1.26 -2.13
C ASN A 202 16.85 1.24 -2.45
N ASN A 203 17.65 0.53 -1.66
CA ASN A 203 19.09 0.35 -1.93
C ASN A 203 19.30 -0.39 -3.24
N TYR A 204 18.54 -1.45 -3.51
CA TYR A 204 18.59 -2.20 -4.76
C TYR A 204 18.26 -1.32 -5.98
N ILE A 205 17.18 -0.52 -5.91
CA ILE A 205 16.81 0.42 -6.98
C ILE A 205 17.90 1.46 -7.23
N SER A 206 18.49 2.01 -6.16
CA SER A 206 19.61 2.96 -6.28
C SER A 206 20.80 2.32 -7.02
N ASN A 207 21.19 1.11 -6.64
CA ASN A 207 22.28 0.37 -7.29
C ASN A 207 21.96 0.06 -8.76
N LEU A 208 20.71 -0.32 -9.07
CA LEU A 208 20.25 -0.57 -10.43
C LEU A 208 20.36 0.68 -11.31
N ASN A 209 19.96 1.84 -10.78
CA ASN A 209 20.05 3.12 -11.49
C ASN A 209 21.50 3.51 -11.75
N GLN A 210 22.39 3.35 -10.75
CA GLN A 210 23.82 3.59 -10.91
C GLN A 210 24.41 2.70 -12.00
N LYS A 211 24.13 1.40 -11.95
CA LYS A 211 24.59 0.44 -12.97
C LYS A 211 24.06 0.80 -14.36
N SER A 212 22.78 1.17 -14.48
CA SER A 212 22.21 1.58 -15.77
C SER A 212 22.88 2.84 -16.34
N PHE A 213 23.28 3.78 -15.47
CA PHE A 213 24.04 4.95 -15.88
C PHE A 213 25.46 4.57 -16.35
N GLU A 214 26.16 3.73 -15.60
CA GLU A 214 27.49 3.21 -15.97
C GLU A 214 27.46 2.46 -17.30
N ASP A 215 26.46 1.59 -17.52
CA ASP A 215 26.28 0.84 -18.77
C ASP A 215 26.02 1.78 -19.96
N ARG A 216 25.22 2.85 -19.76
CA ARG A 216 24.99 3.88 -20.79
C ARG A 216 26.26 4.67 -21.09
N ALA A 217 27.02 5.05 -20.07
CA ALA A 217 28.28 5.76 -20.24
C ALA A 217 29.28 4.90 -21.03
N ALA A 218 29.43 3.61 -20.68
CA ALA A 218 30.29 2.67 -21.39
C ALA A 218 29.81 2.41 -22.83
N ALA A 219 28.50 2.40 -23.08
CA ALA A 219 27.96 2.30 -24.43
C ALA A 219 28.23 3.57 -25.26
N MET A 220 28.07 4.77 -24.67
CA MET A 220 28.40 6.04 -25.30
C MET A 220 29.89 6.15 -25.62
N GLU A 221 30.76 5.69 -24.71
CA GLU A 221 32.21 5.68 -24.92
C GLU A 221 32.61 4.77 -26.09
N ARG A 222 32.07 3.53 -26.14
CA ARG A 222 32.27 2.64 -27.29
C ARG A 222 31.75 3.26 -28.59
N GLY A 223 30.58 3.88 -28.56
CA GLY A 223 30.02 4.58 -29.73
C GLY A 223 30.87 5.77 -30.18
N SER A 224 31.42 6.53 -29.23
CA SER A 224 32.33 7.65 -29.51
C SER A 224 33.65 7.17 -30.11
N GLN A 225 34.20 6.06 -29.60
CA GLN A 225 35.40 5.43 -30.16
C GLN A 225 35.13 4.96 -31.59
N GLN A 226 34.07 4.19 -31.82
CA GLN A 226 33.67 3.75 -33.16
C GLN A 226 33.43 4.91 -34.13
N PHE A 227 32.78 5.99 -33.68
CA PHE A 227 32.57 7.18 -34.50
C PHE A 227 33.88 7.90 -34.81
N SER A 228 34.81 7.98 -33.85
CA SER A 228 36.14 8.56 -34.06
C SER A 228 36.95 7.73 -35.04
N ASP A 229 36.91 6.40 -34.93
CA ASP A 229 37.56 5.49 -35.86
C ASP A 229 36.97 5.64 -37.28
N MET A 230 35.65 5.74 -37.40
CA MET A 230 34.97 5.99 -38.68
C MET A 230 35.34 7.35 -39.29
N MET A 231 35.37 8.43 -38.49
CA MET A 231 35.75 9.76 -38.97
C MET A 231 37.21 9.85 -39.40
N LEU A 232 38.09 9.07 -38.76
CA LEU A 232 39.49 8.98 -39.15
C LEU A 232 39.71 8.01 -40.31
N GLU A 233 38.63 7.39 -40.84
CA GLU A 233 38.69 6.31 -41.81
C GLU A 233 39.71 5.25 -41.37
N ARG A 234 39.66 4.79 -40.12
CA ARG A 234 40.56 3.75 -39.60
C ARG A 234 39.74 2.51 -39.23
N ASP A 235 40.23 1.36 -39.66
CA ASP A 235 39.72 0.05 -39.23
C ASP A 235 40.74 -0.62 -38.30
N ASN A 236 40.27 -1.53 -37.45
CA ASN A 236 41.12 -2.25 -36.51
C ASN A 236 41.61 -3.55 -37.15
N TRP A 237 42.92 -3.66 -37.34
CA TRP A 237 43.57 -4.83 -37.92
C TRP A 237 44.44 -5.54 -36.87
N ARG A 238 44.60 -6.85 -37.02
CA ARG A 238 45.52 -7.66 -36.22
C ARG A 238 46.80 -7.93 -37.00
N ASP A 239 47.93 -7.69 -36.37
CA ASP A 239 49.22 -8.15 -36.88
C ASP A 239 49.50 -9.61 -36.45
N THR A 240 50.43 -10.25 -37.14
CA THR A 240 50.90 -11.61 -36.90
C THR A 240 51.44 -11.86 -35.48
N ASP A 241 51.88 -10.81 -34.78
CA ASP A 241 52.29 -10.86 -33.37
C ASP A 241 51.11 -10.77 -32.37
N GLY A 242 49.89 -10.56 -32.88
CA GLY A 242 48.66 -10.44 -32.11
C GLY A 242 48.34 -9.04 -31.63
N SER A 243 49.16 -8.03 -31.95
CA SER A 243 48.91 -6.62 -31.62
C SER A 243 47.77 -6.03 -32.47
N GLN A 244 47.02 -5.09 -31.89
CA GLN A 244 45.96 -4.35 -32.57
C GLN A 244 46.52 -3.05 -33.14
N LEU A 245 46.28 -2.80 -34.43
CA LEU A 245 46.77 -1.64 -35.15
C LEU A 245 45.64 -0.99 -35.95
N ASN A 246 45.53 0.34 -35.85
CA ASN A 246 44.51 1.11 -36.57
C ASN A 246 45.07 1.49 -37.95
N ALA A 247 44.64 0.83 -39.01
CA ALA A 247 45.07 1.10 -40.39
C ALA A 247 43.96 1.82 -41.18
N PRO A 248 44.29 2.57 -42.26
CA PRO A 248 43.29 3.27 -43.07
C PRO A 248 42.22 2.32 -43.65
N MET A 249 40.96 2.73 -43.63
CA MET A 249 39.83 2.08 -44.30
C MET A 249 39.92 2.32 -45.80
N GLY A 250 39.70 1.29 -46.61
CA GLY A 250 39.58 1.49 -48.05
C GLY A 250 39.75 0.25 -48.91
N GLY A 251 40.34 -0.83 -48.39
CA GLY A 251 40.58 -2.05 -49.15
C GLY A 251 40.30 -3.33 -48.38
N ASP A 252 39.86 -4.37 -49.09
CA ASP A 252 39.68 -5.73 -48.56
C ASP A 252 40.99 -6.35 -48.05
N ASN A 253 42.15 -5.89 -48.54
CA ASN A 253 43.47 -6.35 -48.12
C ASN A 253 44.31 -5.16 -47.62
N THR A 254 44.84 -5.27 -46.40
CA THR A 254 45.77 -4.27 -45.84
C THR A 254 47.12 -4.91 -45.54
N TRP A 255 48.19 -4.24 -45.95
CA TRP A 255 49.57 -4.70 -45.81
C TRP A 255 50.38 -3.69 -44.99
N ARG A 256 51.22 -4.18 -44.06
CA ARG A 256 52.28 -3.39 -43.42
C ARG A 256 53.58 -3.63 -44.16
N LEU A 257 54.17 -2.57 -44.73
CA LEU A 257 55.46 -2.64 -45.39
C LEU A 257 56.60 -2.66 -44.36
N ASP A 258 57.78 -3.14 -44.77
CA ASP A 258 58.97 -3.20 -43.91
C ASP A 258 59.42 -1.82 -43.40
N ASP A 259 59.09 -0.74 -44.11
CA ASP A 259 59.36 0.64 -43.69
C ASP A 259 58.37 1.18 -42.63
N GLY A 260 57.36 0.39 -42.27
CA GLY A 260 56.32 0.72 -41.29
C GLY A 260 55.12 1.49 -41.87
N SER A 261 55.09 1.77 -43.17
CA SER A 261 53.91 2.32 -43.84
C SER A 261 52.84 1.25 -44.12
N TYR A 262 51.61 1.70 -44.40
CA TYR A 262 50.46 0.83 -44.64
C TYR A 262 49.88 1.08 -46.03
N VAL A 263 49.52 0.00 -46.71
CA VAL A 263 48.85 0.04 -48.01
C VAL A 263 47.56 -0.77 -47.91
N SER A 264 46.43 -0.15 -48.27
CA SER A 264 45.12 -0.80 -48.34
C SER A 264 44.67 -0.86 -49.79
N THR A 265 44.19 -2.02 -50.25
CA THR A 265 43.83 -2.28 -51.65
C THR A 265 42.75 -3.36 -51.77
N ASP A 266 41.92 -3.26 -52.79
CA ASP A 266 40.89 -4.26 -53.15
C ASP A 266 41.41 -5.36 -54.09
N ASP A 267 42.65 -5.24 -54.57
CA ASP A 267 43.22 -6.24 -55.48
C ASP A 267 43.68 -7.48 -54.71
N HIS A 268 43.02 -8.61 -54.95
CA HIS A 268 43.36 -9.91 -54.33
C HIS A 268 44.73 -10.45 -54.76
N ASN A 269 45.25 -9.98 -55.90
CA ASN A 269 46.57 -10.36 -56.39
C ASN A 269 47.64 -9.30 -56.09
N PHE A 270 47.35 -8.33 -55.21
CA PHE A 270 48.31 -7.30 -54.86
C PHE A 270 49.59 -7.91 -54.28
N ASN A 271 50.71 -7.65 -54.96
CA ASN A 271 52.04 -8.00 -54.49
C ASN A 271 52.77 -6.72 -54.03
N PRO A 272 53.03 -6.56 -52.71
CA PRO A 272 53.70 -5.37 -52.18
C PRO A 272 55.07 -5.14 -52.82
N LEU A 273 55.81 -6.21 -53.09
CA LEU A 273 57.17 -6.13 -53.61
C LEU A 273 57.19 -5.56 -55.03
N GLU A 274 56.24 -5.96 -55.86
CA GLU A 274 56.15 -5.48 -57.25
C GLU A 274 55.62 -4.05 -57.32
N SER A 275 54.65 -3.71 -56.47
CA SER A 275 53.96 -2.41 -56.55
C SER A 275 54.70 -1.29 -55.83
N THR A 276 55.38 -1.61 -54.73
CA THR A 276 56.04 -0.61 -53.85
C THR A 276 57.55 -0.77 -53.77
N GLY A 277 58.09 -1.89 -54.27
CA GLY A 277 59.52 -2.22 -54.15
C GLY A 277 59.93 -2.71 -52.75
N GLN A 278 58.98 -2.96 -51.85
CA GLN A 278 59.22 -3.39 -50.47
C GLN A 278 58.48 -4.68 -50.15
N PHE A 279 59.05 -5.51 -49.27
CA PHE A 279 58.30 -6.63 -48.69
C PHE A 279 57.26 -6.08 -47.71
N GLY A 280 56.16 -6.83 -47.57
CA GLY A 280 55.10 -6.48 -46.65
C GLY A 280 54.47 -7.73 -46.05
N THR A 281 53.94 -7.57 -44.84
CA THR A 281 53.15 -8.60 -44.16
C THR A 281 51.67 -8.23 -44.26
N GLN A 282 50.85 -9.16 -44.74
CA GLN A 282 49.41 -8.96 -44.79
C GLN A 282 48.83 -8.98 -43.39
N LEU A 283 47.99 -8.00 -43.08
CA LEU A 283 47.28 -7.92 -41.81
C LEU A 283 45.94 -8.64 -41.92
N GLU A 284 45.48 -9.24 -40.83
CA GLU A 284 44.18 -9.90 -40.77
C GLU A 284 43.15 -8.94 -40.16
N ARG A 285 41.98 -8.83 -40.79
CA ARG A 285 40.90 -7.98 -40.27
C ARG A 285 40.33 -8.61 -39.00
N TRP A 286 40.15 -7.79 -37.96
CA TRP A 286 39.53 -8.28 -36.73
C TRP A 286 38.01 -8.38 -36.93
N ASN A 287 37.49 -9.60 -37.08
CA ASN A 287 36.04 -9.87 -37.08
C ASN A 287 35.46 -9.93 -35.67
#